data_AF-A0A1L1VF83-F1
#
_entry.id   AF-A0A1L1VF83-F1
#
_cell.length_a   1.000
_cell.length_b   1.000
_cell.length_c   1.000
_cell.angle_alpha   90.00
_cell.angle_beta   90.00
_cell.angle_gamma   90.00
#
_symmetry.space_group_name_H-M   'P 1'
#
loop_
_entity.id
_entity.type
_entity.pdbx_description
1 polymer ?
#
loop_
_entity_poly.entity_id
_entity_poly.type
_entity_poly.pdbx_seq_one_letter_code
_entity_poly.pdbx_strand_id
1 'polypeptide(L)'
;MDEHLIITGGRTYRIPAGDNEDMDALLAWWVESRGEPASVAALSRQQVFARIRRAAIPAGFPEPDVVIGDTDRDSGGFVRGWLPATVQAWQDEQDKPAASGAPTEPAAAGEPVGQDEPAPADPGPAAGDDEDVWRMGARRWTGVGDRADKFVRILTSRGALTPSGVVSARVPLDAALLGQYVWKHWPQKPAQTPQLWVTAPALAAAGMSPPKRPPTTSEDLSDAVAKAFGCEVTAATAGWFTAQFRDPAGGVEARRVHLVLLPFRWLDPASQRPNDEGMAGTRGAASELPDDEDNEDAAVAVLGERIAWLAALADKTDSHRRELPVVPAARPATVGAALLDVVRKRERKPHRLEAFPVPDTVAAETPRLDPDLENWKNMPHTAKGDAVDVEVDQRAAFLASTGQVELGYGRPVEMPKVDAAVFADKPPFGLWRVTTPPAASLDGLSRRLPLPHEYMAWEAPATFWATTRAVQHLLAPVDDGGAGVSIGELAIDGAWVWPGHARLLRNWADLLRDRLAAALADGDQFQTDMLKNIYKAFLGRMAGSQHPPGQRHYQQPVWVATIHADTRWRAMRYATATAATHGLYPIAARDIDTFVYRIPADMDPAVLSEESTANGKYRVKKVRTGDH
;
A
#
# COMPACT_ATOMS: atom_id res chain seq x y z
N MET A 1 -27.42 -46.00 -3.40
CA MET A 1 -26.93 -47.32 -2.95
C MET A 1 -26.11 -47.00 -1.73
N ASP A 2 -26.50 -47.56 -0.60
CA ASP A 2 -25.70 -47.40 0.61
C ASP A 2 -24.39 -48.17 0.42
N GLU A 3 -23.32 -47.72 1.04
CA GLU A 3 -22.01 -48.38 0.96
C GLU A 3 -21.29 -48.21 2.29
N HIS A 4 -20.51 -49.23 2.68
CA HIS A 4 -19.68 -49.20 3.87
C HIS A 4 -18.22 -49.02 3.48
N LEU A 5 -17.54 -48.10 4.14
CA LEU A 5 -16.09 -47.90 4.02
C LEU A 5 -15.42 -48.39 5.30
N ILE A 6 -14.55 -49.40 5.17
CA ILE A 6 -13.77 -49.93 6.29
C ILE A 6 -12.32 -49.53 6.10
N ILE A 7 -11.75 -48.85 7.10
CA ILE A 7 -10.33 -48.47 7.11
C ILE A 7 -9.60 -49.38 8.10
N THR A 8 -8.68 -50.20 7.61
CA THR A 8 -7.85 -51.07 8.46
C THR A 8 -6.48 -51.27 7.86
N GLY A 9 -5.44 -51.30 8.71
CA GLY A 9 -4.05 -51.48 8.26
C GLY A 9 -3.57 -50.43 7.24
N GLY A 10 -4.09 -49.20 7.30
CA GLY A 10 -3.75 -48.13 6.35
C GLY A 10 -4.34 -48.33 4.95
N ARG A 11 -5.42 -49.10 4.80
CA ARG A 11 -6.13 -49.27 3.53
C ARG A 11 -7.63 -49.06 3.71
N THR A 12 -8.25 -48.43 2.72
CA THR A 12 -9.70 -48.25 2.64
C THR A 12 -10.31 -49.33 1.76
N TYR A 13 -11.31 -50.02 2.29
CA TYR A 13 -12.07 -51.05 1.59
C TYR A 13 -13.51 -50.59 1.40
N ARG A 14 -14.04 -50.76 0.18
CA ARG A 14 -15.44 -50.47 -0.15
C ARG A 14 -16.25 -51.76 -0.15
N ILE A 15 -17.36 -51.76 0.59
CA ILE A 15 -18.33 -52.86 0.64
C ILE A 15 -19.69 -52.29 0.18
N PRO A 16 -20.24 -52.72 -0.97
CA PRO A 16 -21.58 -52.30 -1.40
C PRO A 16 -22.63 -52.75 -0.38
N ALA A 17 -23.56 -51.88 0.00
CA ALA A 17 -24.71 -52.30 0.79
C ALA A 17 -25.78 -52.93 -0.12
N GLY A 18 -26.52 -53.91 0.42
CA GLY A 18 -27.64 -54.54 -0.27
C GLY A 18 -27.31 -55.77 -1.14
N ASP A 19 -26.04 -56.18 -1.27
CA ASP A 19 -25.70 -57.46 -1.93
C ASP A 19 -25.95 -58.67 -1.00
N ASN A 20 -26.03 -58.45 0.31
CA ASN A 20 -26.33 -59.46 1.32
C ASN A 20 -26.82 -58.81 2.63
N GLU A 21 -28.12 -58.89 2.94
CA GLU A 21 -28.74 -58.28 4.15
C GLU A 21 -28.03 -58.70 5.47
N ASP A 22 -27.46 -59.90 5.51
CA ASP A 22 -26.71 -60.40 6.67
C ASP A 22 -25.43 -59.60 6.93
N MET A 23 -24.78 -59.08 5.88
CA MET A 23 -23.53 -58.34 5.99
C MET A 23 -23.77 -56.93 6.53
N ASP A 24 -24.83 -56.26 6.09
CA ASP A 24 -25.21 -54.95 6.59
C ASP A 24 -25.58 -55.03 8.09
N ALA A 25 -26.34 -56.05 8.49
CA ALA A 25 -26.67 -56.31 9.89
C ALA A 25 -25.45 -56.65 10.74
N LEU A 26 -24.49 -57.43 10.20
CA LEU A 26 -23.26 -57.78 10.90
C LEU A 26 -22.37 -56.56 11.13
N LEU A 27 -22.20 -55.70 10.12
CA LEU A 27 -21.43 -54.47 10.24
C LEU A 27 -22.08 -53.49 11.21
N ALA A 28 -23.41 -53.31 11.14
CA ALA A 28 -24.15 -52.48 12.08
C ALA A 28 -23.96 -52.96 13.52
N TRP A 29 -24.11 -54.27 13.77
CA TRP A 29 -23.88 -54.85 15.10
C TRP A 29 -22.43 -54.65 15.56
N TRP A 30 -21.44 -54.81 14.69
CA TRP A 30 -20.03 -54.58 15.03
C TRP A 30 -19.78 -53.12 15.43
N VAL A 31 -20.31 -52.17 14.65
CA VAL A 31 -20.18 -50.73 14.93
C VAL A 31 -20.87 -50.36 16.24
N GLU A 32 -22.09 -50.85 16.49
CA GLU A 32 -22.84 -50.51 17.71
C GLU A 32 -22.31 -51.20 18.97
N SER A 33 -21.82 -52.43 18.86
CA SER A 33 -21.38 -53.22 20.03
C SER A 33 -19.91 -53.03 20.40
N ARG A 34 -19.07 -52.64 19.43
CA ARG A 34 -17.60 -52.54 19.60
C ARG A 34 -17.02 -51.24 19.06
N GLY A 35 -17.73 -50.52 18.22
CA GLY A 35 -17.25 -49.29 17.61
C GLY A 35 -17.36 -48.10 18.56
N GLU A 36 -16.41 -47.19 18.43
CA GLU A 36 -16.50 -45.85 19.00
C GLU A 36 -16.42 -44.85 17.83
N PRO A 37 -17.25 -43.78 17.83
CA PRO A 37 -17.15 -42.74 16.82
C PRO A 37 -15.74 -42.16 16.79
N ALA A 38 -15.09 -42.19 15.62
CA ALA A 38 -13.76 -41.68 15.42
C ALA A 38 -13.69 -40.81 14.16
N SER A 39 -12.86 -39.77 14.20
CA SER A 39 -12.57 -38.93 13.04
C SER A 39 -11.49 -39.57 12.17
N VAL A 40 -11.68 -39.58 10.85
CA VAL A 40 -10.62 -39.99 9.91
C VAL A 40 -9.63 -38.84 9.77
N ALA A 41 -8.47 -38.96 10.40
CA ALA A 41 -7.38 -37.99 10.28
C ALA A 41 -6.38 -38.42 9.20
N ALA A 42 -6.29 -37.63 8.13
CA ALA A 42 -5.33 -37.82 7.04
C ALA A 42 -4.33 -36.65 6.96
N LEU A 43 -3.09 -36.95 6.56
CA LEU A 43 -2.06 -35.97 6.25
C LEU A 43 -2.38 -35.29 4.92
N SER A 44 -2.32 -33.96 4.88
CA SER A 44 -2.43 -33.21 3.63
C SER A 44 -1.22 -33.43 2.74
N ARG A 45 -1.35 -33.14 1.44
CA ARG A 45 -0.24 -33.15 0.47
C ARG A 45 1.01 -32.40 0.95
N GLN A 46 0.85 -31.21 1.54
CA GLN A 46 1.98 -30.44 2.09
C GLN A 46 2.66 -31.17 3.26
N GLN A 47 1.88 -31.78 4.16
CA GLN A 47 2.40 -32.57 5.28
C GLN A 47 3.12 -33.83 4.80
N VAL A 48 2.62 -34.48 3.75
CA VAL A 48 3.29 -35.62 3.11
C VAL A 48 4.65 -35.18 2.57
N PHE A 49 4.73 -34.09 1.81
CA PHE A 49 6.00 -33.59 1.27
C PHE A 49 7.02 -33.19 2.33
N ALA A 50 6.57 -32.48 3.37
CA ALA A 50 7.43 -32.14 4.51
C ALA A 50 7.99 -33.40 5.19
N ARG A 51 7.16 -34.45 5.29
CA ARG A 51 7.53 -35.71 5.93
C ARG A 51 8.50 -36.55 5.09
N ILE A 52 8.29 -36.65 3.77
CA ILE A 52 9.16 -37.45 2.89
C ILE A 52 10.38 -36.68 2.36
N ARG A 53 10.47 -35.36 2.59
CA ARG A 53 11.57 -34.48 2.15
C ARG A 53 11.81 -34.52 0.63
N ARG A 54 10.75 -34.54 -0.16
CA ARG A 54 10.81 -34.54 -1.63
C ARG A 54 10.05 -33.37 -2.23
N ALA A 55 10.48 -32.99 -3.43
CA ALA A 55 9.93 -31.89 -4.23
C ALA A 55 8.69 -32.26 -5.05
N ALA A 56 8.34 -33.54 -5.11
CA ALA A 56 7.18 -34.05 -5.83
C ALA A 56 6.82 -35.42 -5.25
N ILE A 57 5.58 -35.87 -5.50
CA ILE A 57 5.17 -37.25 -5.21
C ILE A 57 6.08 -38.18 -6.05
N PRO A 58 6.89 -39.05 -5.43
CA PRO A 58 7.75 -39.96 -6.16
C PRO A 58 6.94 -40.90 -7.06
N ALA A 59 7.52 -41.30 -8.19
CA ALA A 59 6.94 -42.38 -8.98
C ALA A 59 6.80 -43.63 -8.10
N GLY A 60 5.57 -44.18 -8.01
CA GLY A 60 5.26 -45.33 -7.16
C GLY A 60 4.90 -44.99 -5.70
N PHE A 61 4.73 -43.73 -5.33
CA PHE A 61 4.11 -43.37 -4.05
C PHE A 61 2.62 -43.81 -4.03
N PRO A 62 2.06 -44.21 -2.88
CA PRO A 62 0.66 -44.65 -2.79
C PRO A 62 -0.36 -43.59 -3.24
N GLU A 63 -1.45 -44.04 -3.85
CA GLU A 63 -2.64 -43.21 -4.12
C GLU A 63 -3.25 -42.67 -2.80
N PRO A 64 -3.97 -41.53 -2.82
CA PRO A 64 -4.56 -40.96 -1.61
C PRO A 64 -5.62 -41.89 -1.00
N ASP A 65 -5.56 -42.05 0.32
CA ASP A 65 -6.51 -42.87 1.09
C ASP A 65 -7.87 -42.18 1.29
N VAL A 66 -7.86 -40.85 1.25
CA VAL A 66 -9.02 -39.98 1.49
C VAL A 66 -9.02 -38.86 0.46
N VAL A 67 -10.17 -38.60 -0.15
CA VAL A 67 -10.39 -37.41 -0.98
C VAL A 67 -11.55 -36.63 -0.40
N ILE A 68 -11.34 -35.34 -0.12
CA ILE A 68 -12.33 -34.42 0.41
C ILE A 68 -12.76 -33.49 -0.71
N GLY A 69 -14.05 -33.49 -1.04
CA GLY A 69 -14.62 -32.70 -2.14
C GLY A 69 -15.04 -33.55 -3.34
N ASP A 70 -15.72 -32.93 -4.29
CA ASP A 70 -16.27 -33.57 -5.48
C ASP A 70 -15.18 -33.65 -6.58
N THR A 71 -14.70 -34.86 -6.87
CA THR A 71 -13.66 -35.12 -7.86
C THR A 71 -14.13 -34.99 -9.30
N ASP A 72 -15.45 -35.07 -9.53
CA ASP A 72 -16.05 -35.09 -10.86
C ASP A 72 -16.38 -33.68 -11.38
N ARG A 73 -16.17 -32.64 -10.56
CA ARG A 73 -16.33 -31.25 -10.98
C ARG A 73 -15.09 -30.75 -11.72
N ASP A 74 -15.28 -30.38 -12.99
CA ASP A 74 -14.31 -29.68 -13.85
C ASP A 74 -13.74 -28.37 -13.24
N SER A 75 -14.37 -27.86 -12.17
CA SER A 75 -13.95 -26.64 -11.48
C SER A 75 -12.80 -26.81 -10.46
N GLY A 76 -12.36 -28.05 -10.19
CA GLY A 76 -11.33 -28.35 -9.19
C GLY A 76 -11.84 -28.18 -7.73
N GLY A 77 -10.90 -28.08 -6.78
CA GLY A 77 -11.21 -27.80 -5.36
C GLY A 77 -11.34 -29.01 -4.44
N PHE A 78 -10.89 -30.19 -4.84
CA PHE A 78 -10.76 -31.34 -3.94
C PHE A 78 -9.40 -31.35 -3.24
N VAL A 79 -9.34 -31.99 -2.08
CA VAL A 79 -8.13 -32.16 -1.27
C VAL A 79 -7.81 -33.63 -1.15
N ARG A 80 -6.57 -34.02 -1.48
CA ARG A 80 -6.06 -35.39 -1.31
C ARG A 80 -5.43 -35.53 0.07
N GLY A 81 -5.72 -36.64 0.74
CA GLY A 81 -5.21 -36.99 2.05
C GLY A 81 -4.67 -38.41 2.10
N TRP A 82 -3.59 -38.61 2.86
CA TRP A 82 -2.99 -39.92 3.11
C TRP A 82 -3.05 -40.24 4.60
N LEU A 83 -3.44 -41.46 4.94
CA LEU A 83 -3.40 -41.90 6.33
C LEU A 83 -1.94 -41.91 6.82
N PRO A 84 -1.66 -41.51 8.07
CA PRO A 84 -0.31 -41.57 8.62
C PRO A 84 0.34 -42.94 8.48
N ALA A 85 -0.45 -44.02 8.56
CA ALA A 85 0.02 -45.40 8.38
C ALA A 85 0.49 -45.68 6.94
N THR A 86 -0.17 -45.14 5.92
CA THR A 86 0.20 -45.31 4.50
C THR A 86 1.54 -44.63 4.22
N VAL A 87 1.70 -43.39 4.69
CA VAL A 87 2.95 -42.64 4.57
C VAL A 87 4.06 -43.30 5.39
N GLN A 88 3.77 -43.73 6.61
CA GLN A 88 4.74 -44.41 7.46
C GLN A 88 5.15 -45.76 6.89
N ALA A 89 4.24 -46.56 6.31
CA ALA A 89 4.59 -47.83 5.68
C ALA A 89 5.51 -47.62 4.48
N TRP A 90 5.23 -46.61 3.66
CA TRP A 90 6.13 -46.21 2.57
C TRP A 90 7.47 -45.72 3.13
N GLN A 91 7.48 -44.88 4.16
CA GLN A 91 8.71 -44.43 4.81
C GLN A 91 9.48 -45.58 5.44
N ASP A 92 8.86 -46.52 6.15
CA ASP A 92 9.50 -47.67 6.77
C ASP A 92 10.13 -48.59 5.72
N GLU A 93 9.50 -48.70 4.56
CA GLU A 93 10.04 -49.37 3.39
C GLU A 93 11.26 -48.63 2.82
N GLN A 94 11.25 -47.29 2.86
CA GLN A 94 12.38 -46.45 2.44
C GLN A 94 13.49 -46.30 3.49
N ASP A 95 13.14 -46.33 4.78
CA ASP A 95 13.94 -45.82 5.88
C ASP A 95 14.52 -46.94 6.74
N LYS A 96 13.90 -48.13 6.82
CA LYS A 96 14.31 -49.30 7.63
C LYS A 96 15.57 -49.05 8.52
N PRO A 97 15.47 -48.27 9.63
CA PRO A 97 16.65 -47.73 10.30
C PRO A 97 16.81 -48.25 11.74
N ALA A 98 18.04 -48.20 12.26
CA ALA A 98 18.30 -48.37 13.70
C ALA A 98 17.74 -47.17 14.49
N ALA A 99 16.69 -47.44 15.28
CA ALA A 99 16.03 -46.55 16.25
C ALA A 99 17.00 -46.08 17.37
N SER A 100 16.78 -45.10 18.26
CA SER A 100 15.68 -44.24 18.77
C SER A 100 16.41 -43.10 19.56
N GLY A 101 15.85 -42.04 20.15
CA GLY A 101 14.52 -41.69 20.63
C GLY A 101 14.58 -40.30 21.31
N ALA A 102 13.41 -39.72 21.52
CA ALA A 102 13.14 -38.30 21.83
C ALA A 102 13.13 -37.97 23.36
N PRO A 103 12.29 -37.05 23.87
CA PRO A 103 12.44 -35.59 24.03
C PRO A 103 12.27 -35.14 25.52
N THR A 104 12.08 -33.84 25.81
CA THR A 104 10.87 -33.24 26.47
C THR A 104 11.15 -31.83 27.06
N GLU A 105 10.19 -30.92 26.88
CA GLU A 105 9.99 -29.51 27.34
C GLU A 105 9.25 -29.48 28.74
N PRO A 106 8.54 -28.44 29.27
CA PRO A 106 8.53 -26.96 29.13
C PRO A 106 8.29 -26.17 30.48
N ALA A 107 7.97 -24.85 30.34
CA ALA A 107 7.04 -24.00 31.16
C ALA A 107 7.52 -23.42 32.53
N ALA A 108 7.12 -22.23 33.02
CA ALA A 108 6.37 -21.06 32.55
C ALA A 108 6.41 -19.91 33.60
N ALA A 109 6.39 -18.66 33.12
CA ALA A 109 5.54 -17.51 33.51
C ALA A 109 5.53 -16.85 34.92
N GLY A 110 5.45 -15.51 34.92
CA GLY A 110 4.92 -14.68 36.02
C GLY A 110 5.42 -13.22 36.09
N GLU A 111 4.78 -12.28 35.37
CA GLU A 111 4.58 -10.86 35.78
C GLU A 111 3.29 -10.80 36.68
N PRO A 112 2.78 -9.68 37.30
CA PRO A 112 2.83 -8.28 36.82
C PRO A 112 2.59 -7.11 37.85
N VAL A 113 2.45 -5.88 37.29
CA VAL A 113 1.73 -4.63 37.69
C VAL A 113 2.14 -3.77 38.89
N GLY A 114 2.30 -2.46 38.61
CA GLY A 114 1.95 -1.36 39.53
C GLY A 114 1.67 -0.07 38.75
N GLN A 115 0.41 0.37 38.71
CA GLN A 115 -0.15 1.56 38.05
C GLN A 115 0.08 2.84 38.88
N ASP A 116 0.06 4.02 38.24
CA ASP A 116 -0.88 5.10 38.57
C ASP A 116 -0.69 6.33 37.64
N GLU A 117 -1.83 6.81 37.12
CA GLU A 117 -2.13 8.06 36.39
C GLU A 117 -3.43 8.61 37.04
N PRO A 118 -3.96 9.80 36.72
CA PRO A 118 -3.39 11.13 36.44
C PRO A 118 -4.27 12.24 37.12
N ALA A 119 -4.28 13.44 36.52
CA ALA A 119 -5.35 14.47 36.51
C ALA A 119 -5.06 15.82 37.23
N PRO A 120 -5.84 16.90 37.01
CA PRO A 120 -5.66 17.87 35.92
C PRO A 120 -5.80 19.35 36.40
N ALA A 121 -5.70 20.34 35.51
CA ALA A 121 -6.54 21.57 35.51
C ALA A 121 -6.16 22.56 34.39
N ASP A 122 -7.20 23.24 33.90
CA ASP A 122 -7.39 24.09 32.71
C ASP A 122 -7.47 25.60 33.15
N PRO A 123 -8.05 26.58 32.42
CA PRO A 123 -7.69 27.23 31.15
C PRO A 123 -7.55 28.78 31.23
N GLY A 124 -7.06 29.38 30.12
CA GLY A 124 -7.46 30.72 29.60
C GLY A 124 -6.72 31.97 30.12
N PRO A 125 -6.88 33.17 29.50
CA PRO A 125 -7.86 33.50 28.45
C PRO A 125 -7.36 34.44 27.31
N ALA A 126 -8.33 34.73 26.43
CA ALA A 126 -8.70 36.03 25.86
C ALA A 126 -8.06 36.52 24.55
N ALA A 127 -8.97 36.57 23.57
CA ALA A 127 -8.97 37.41 22.40
C ALA A 127 -8.88 38.91 22.73
N GLY A 128 -8.34 39.65 21.77
CA GLY A 128 -8.53 41.10 21.65
C GLY A 128 -8.73 41.41 20.16
N ASP A 129 -9.94 41.85 19.83
CA ASP A 129 -10.25 42.59 18.62
C ASP A 129 -9.51 43.94 18.66
N ASP A 130 -8.93 44.35 17.53
CA ASP A 130 -9.11 45.71 16.98
C ASP A 130 -8.38 45.87 15.63
N GLU A 131 -9.18 46.27 14.65
CA GLU A 131 -8.90 46.95 13.37
C GLU A 131 -7.52 46.80 12.68
N ASP A 132 -7.59 46.02 11.61
CA ASP A 132 -6.97 46.14 10.29
C ASP A 132 -5.96 47.29 10.05
N VAL A 133 -4.71 47.09 10.46
CA VAL A 133 -3.60 47.80 9.82
C VAL A 133 -2.55 46.79 9.38
N TRP A 134 -2.28 46.73 8.07
CA TRP A 134 -1.22 45.95 7.44
C TRP A 134 0.17 46.46 7.87
N ARG A 135 0.51 46.28 9.16
CA ARG A 135 1.77 46.71 9.79
C ARG A 135 2.78 45.56 9.76
N MET A 136 4.06 45.90 9.64
CA MET A 136 5.13 44.90 9.76
C MET A 136 5.02 44.14 11.07
N GLY A 137 5.10 42.80 11.02
CA GLY A 137 5.00 41.93 12.18
C GLY A 137 3.57 41.71 12.72
N ALA A 138 2.57 42.41 12.19
CA ALA A 138 1.18 42.17 12.57
C ALA A 138 0.74 40.78 12.10
N ARG A 139 -0.01 40.08 12.95
CA ARG A 139 -0.58 38.76 12.66
C ARG A 139 -2.01 38.94 12.15
N ARG A 140 -2.30 38.39 10.98
CA ARG A 140 -3.59 38.53 10.27
C ARG A 140 -4.66 37.54 10.72
N TRP A 141 -4.27 36.42 11.31
CA TRP A 141 -5.16 35.40 11.84
C TRP A 141 -4.49 34.63 12.99
N THR A 142 -5.31 34.14 13.91
CA THR A 142 -4.87 33.38 15.09
C THR A 142 -5.07 31.87 14.90
N GLY A 143 -4.55 31.05 15.81
CA GLY A 143 -4.73 29.59 15.77
C GLY A 143 -3.85 28.83 14.76
N VAL A 144 -3.17 29.53 13.86
CA VAL A 144 -2.29 28.92 12.85
C VAL A 144 -0.83 28.89 13.32
N GLY A 145 -0.24 27.69 13.29
CA GLY A 145 1.15 27.43 13.71
C GLY A 145 2.21 28.06 12.78
N ASP A 146 3.39 28.34 13.34
CA ASP A 146 4.47 29.12 12.68
C ASP A 146 5.56 28.25 12.02
N ARG A 147 5.43 26.92 12.02
CA ARG A 147 6.49 26.00 11.58
C ARG A 147 6.93 26.25 10.13
N ALA A 148 6.00 26.64 9.26
CA ALA A 148 6.28 26.93 7.86
C ALA A 148 6.88 28.33 7.63
N ASP A 149 6.82 29.23 8.61
CA ASP A 149 7.18 30.65 8.48
C ASP A 149 8.66 30.90 8.23
N LYS A 150 9.53 29.91 8.37
CA LYS A 150 10.92 30.06 7.93
C LYS A 150 11.10 29.76 6.44
N PHE A 151 10.19 29.02 5.83
CA PHE A 151 10.37 28.44 4.50
C PHE A 151 9.37 28.97 3.47
N VAL A 152 8.22 29.48 3.88
CA VAL A 152 7.14 29.86 2.97
C VAL A 152 6.72 31.31 3.20
N ARG A 153 6.48 32.05 2.12
CA ARG A 153 5.76 33.34 2.12
C ARG A 153 4.63 33.29 1.12
N ILE A 154 3.60 34.08 1.37
CA ILE A 154 2.49 34.34 0.47
C ILE A 154 2.56 35.82 0.08
N LEU A 155 2.64 36.08 -1.22
CA LEU A 155 2.69 37.40 -1.83
C LEU A 155 1.26 37.81 -2.21
N THR A 156 0.89 39.04 -1.85
CA THR A 156 -0.43 39.63 -2.07
C THR A 156 -0.31 41.01 -2.73
N SER A 157 -1.43 41.59 -3.16
CA SER A 157 -1.51 42.99 -3.61
C SER A 157 -1.12 44.03 -2.55
N ARG A 158 -0.98 43.64 -1.28
CA ARG A 158 -0.57 44.51 -0.16
C ARG A 158 0.86 44.27 0.31
N GLY A 159 1.49 43.18 -0.13
CA GLY A 159 2.88 42.86 0.16
C GLY A 159 3.10 41.37 0.38
N ALA A 160 3.62 40.99 1.54
CA ALA A 160 3.95 39.60 1.81
C ALA A 160 3.69 39.23 3.27
N LEU A 161 3.26 38.00 3.51
CA LEU A 161 3.05 37.45 4.85
C LEU A 161 3.48 35.99 4.93
N THR A 162 3.58 35.46 6.15
CA THR A 162 3.88 34.06 6.43
C THR A 162 2.59 33.22 6.49
N PRO A 163 2.65 31.87 6.37
CA PRO A 163 1.47 31.02 6.55
C PRO A 163 0.73 31.23 7.88
N SER A 164 1.44 31.58 8.96
CA SER A 164 0.81 31.93 10.23
C SER A 164 0.22 33.36 10.27
N GLY A 165 0.21 34.07 9.15
CA GLY A 165 -0.38 35.40 9.00
C GLY A 165 0.52 36.56 9.40
N VAL A 166 1.82 36.37 9.62
CA VAL A 166 2.72 37.47 10.04
C VAL A 166 3.15 38.29 8.83
N VAL A 167 2.82 39.58 8.81
CA VAL A 167 3.19 40.51 7.73
C VAL A 167 4.71 40.73 7.70
N SER A 168 5.31 40.51 6.53
CA SER A 168 6.75 40.59 6.28
C SER A 168 7.15 41.56 5.16
N ALA A 169 6.19 42.07 4.39
CA ALA A 169 6.33 43.23 3.50
C ALA A 169 5.04 44.04 3.44
N ARG A 170 5.15 45.37 3.30
CA ARG A 170 4.02 46.32 3.33
C ARG A 170 3.66 46.93 1.97
N VAL A 171 4.35 46.49 0.92
CA VAL A 171 4.12 46.93 -0.46
C VAL A 171 4.24 45.72 -1.37
N PRO A 172 3.51 45.69 -2.50
CA PRO A 172 3.73 44.72 -3.56
C PRO A 172 5.21 44.56 -3.90
N LEU A 173 5.63 43.32 -4.14
CA LEU A 173 7.01 43.01 -4.50
C LEU A 173 7.13 42.91 -6.02
N ASP A 174 7.55 43.99 -6.66
CA ASP A 174 7.97 43.99 -8.06
C ASP A 174 9.31 43.24 -8.25
N ALA A 175 9.81 43.17 -9.49
CA ALA A 175 11.08 42.51 -9.82
C ALA A 175 12.27 42.95 -8.94
N ALA A 176 12.43 44.26 -8.71
CA ALA A 176 13.57 44.79 -7.97
C ALA A 176 13.43 44.50 -6.47
N LEU A 177 12.24 44.70 -5.91
CA LEU A 177 11.94 44.49 -4.50
C LEU A 177 11.95 43.01 -4.13
N LEU A 178 11.47 42.12 -5.02
CA LEU A 178 11.44 40.68 -4.74
C LEU A 178 12.85 40.10 -4.62
N GLY A 179 13.77 40.50 -5.50
CA GLY A 179 15.18 40.10 -5.40
C GLY A 179 15.80 40.50 -4.06
N GLN A 180 15.64 41.76 -3.65
CA GLN A 180 16.09 42.24 -2.34
C GLN A 180 15.42 41.49 -1.18
N TYR A 181 14.12 41.21 -1.30
CA TYR A 181 13.37 40.47 -0.29
C TYR A 181 13.90 39.05 -0.10
N VAL A 182 14.15 38.31 -1.18
CA VAL A 182 14.76 36.97 -1.15
C VAL A 182 16.14 37.03 -0.48
N TRP A 183 16.94 38.05 -0.83
CA TRP A 183 18.26 38.28 -0.28
C TRP A 183 18.29 38.74 1.19
N LYS A 184 17.17 39.25 1.71
CA LYS A 184 17.03 39.57 3.13
C LYS A 184 16.64 38.36 3.98
N HIS A 185 15.79 37.47 3.45
CA HIS A 185 15.10 36.47 4.27
C HIS A 185 15.74 35.08 4.30
N TRP A 186 16.47 34.66 3.27
CA TRP A 186 16.95 33.26 3.19
C TRP A 186 18.42 33.13 2.80
N PRO A 187 19.24 32.38 3.54
CA PRO A 187 20.65 32.20 3.20
C PRO A 187 20.84 31.51 1.84
N GLN A 188 22.06 31.55 1.30
CA GLN A 188 22.42 30.91 0.01
C GLN A 188 22.10 29.40 -0.03
N LYS A 189 22.32 28.69 1.09
CA LYS A 189 22.05 27.25 1.23
C LYS A 189 21.06 27.02 2.38
N PRO A 190 19.76 27.27 2.16
CA PRO A 190 18.75 27.02 3.17
C PRO A 190 18.55 25.50 3.35
N ALA A 191 18.06 25.09 4.53
CA ALA A 191 17.84 23.68 4.83
C ALA A 191 16.76 23.03 3.93
N GLN A 192 15.86 23.84 3.39
CA GLN A 192 14.88 23.49 2.36
C GLN A 192 14.74 24.68 1.41
N THR A 193 14.42 24.42 0.14
CA THR A 193 14.20 25.50 -0.85
C THR A 193 13.00 26.36 -0.41
N PRO A 194 13.18 27.69 -0.21
CA PRO A 194 12.09 28.56 0.18
C PRO A 194 11.02 28.67 -0.90
N GLN A 195 9.80 29.01 -0.51
CA GLN A 195 8.64 29.10 -1.39
C GLN A 195 7.99 30.47 -1.28
N LEU A 196 7.60 31.03 -2.42
CA LEU A 196 6.85 32.27 -2.57
C LEU A 196 5.57 31.92 -3.33
N TRP A 197 4.45 31.87 -2.63
CA TRP A 197 3.14 31.65 -3.22
C TRP A 197 2.57 32.98 -3.66
N VAL A 198 2.13 33.11 -4.91
CA VAL A 198 1.77 34.38 -5.53
C VAL A 198 0.32 34.32 -5.98
N THR A 199 -0.49 35.23 -5.46
CA THR A 199 -1.90 35.43 -5.85
C THR A 199 -2.01 36.12 -7.22
N ALA A 200 -3.17 36.05 -7.85
CA ALA A 200 -3.48 36.80 -9.07
C ALA A 200 -3.24 38.32 -8.89
N PRO A 201 -3.76 38.99 -7.84
CA PRO A 201 -3.49 40.41 -7.64
C PRO A 201 -2.01 40.74 -7.42
N ALA A 202 -1.26 39.89 -6.70
CA ALA A 202 0.20 40.08 -6.54
C ALA A 202 0.94 39.93 -7.88
N LEU A 203 0.51 38.99 -8.71
CA LEU A 203 1.10 38.74 -10.02
C LEU A 203 0.85 39.91 -10.98
N ALA A 204 -0.37 40.47 -10.96
CA ALA A 204 -0.72 41.68 -11.69
C ALA A 204 0.10 42.89 -11.19
N ALA A 205 0.26 43.04 -9.88
CA ALA A 205 1.07 44.10 -9.28
C ALA A 205 2.57 43.98 -9.62
N ALA A 206 3.08 42.77 -9.84
CA ALA A 206 4.43 42.51 -10.35
C ALA A 206 4.59 42.84 -11.85
N GLY A 207 3.52 43.26 -12.53
CA GLY A 207 3.55 43.65 -13.94
C GLY A 207 3.49 42.50 -14.92
N MET A 208 3.15 41.29 -14.48
CA MET A 208 2.91 40.17 -15.40
C MET A 208 1.54 40.35 -16.07
N SER A 209 1.55 40.63 -17.37
CA SER A 209 0.33 40.64 -18.17
C SER A 209 -0.08 39.21 -18.56
N PRO A 210 -1.38 38.94 -18.77
CA PRO A 210 -1.82 37.67 -19.32
C PRO A 210 -1.07 37.31 -20.60
N PRO A 211 -0.64 36.05 -20.75
CA PRO A 211 0.07 35.62 -21.95
C PRO A 211 -0.82 35.77 -23.19
N LYS A 212 -0.24 36.24 -24.31
CA LYS A 212 -0.97 36.48 -25.57
C LYS A 212 -1.64 35.23 -26.14
N ARG A 213 -1.10 34.05 -25.81
CA ARG A 213 -1.68 32.75 -26.12
C ARG A 213 -2.00 32.05 -24.80
N PRO A 214 -3.12 31.32 -24.70
CA PRO A 214 -3.38 30.49 -23.53
C PRO A 214 -2.21 29.53 -23.28
N PRO A 215 -1.61 29.52 -22.07
CA PRO A 215 -0.54 28.58 -21.75
C PRO A 215 -1.13 27.18 -21.68
N THR A 216 -0.38 26.18 -22.15
CA THR A 216 -0.78 24.76 -22.04
C THR A 216 0.10 24.02 -21.03
N THR A 217 1.31 24.53 -20.79
CA THR A 217 2.27 24.02 -19.81
C THR A 217 2.82 25.14 -18.95
N SER A 218 3.41 24.82 -17.79
CA SER A 218 4.08 25.85 -16.98
C SER A 218 5.32 26.42 -17.68
N GLU A 219 5.96 25.64 -18.56
CA GLU A 219 7.16 26.07 -19.28
C GLU A 219 6.87 27.28 -20.18
N ASP A 220 5.67 27.36 -20.77
CA ASP A 220 5.20 28.48 -21.60
C ASP A 220 5.25 29.84 -20.87
N LEU A 221 5.22 29.82 -19.55
CA LEU A 221 5.22 31.02 -18.70
C LEU A 221 6.61 31.41 -18.22
N SER A 222 7.65 30.60 -18.44
CA SER A 222 8.98 30.79 -17.83
C SER A 222 9.58 32.17 -18.12
N ASP A 223 9.53 32.62 -19.37
CA ASP A 223 10.05 33.93 -19.77
C ASP A 223 9.24 35.09 -19.19
N ALA A 224 7.93 34.93 -19.11
CA ALA A 224 7.04 35.94 -18.53
C ALA A 224 7.30 36.08 -17.01
N VAL A 225 7.46 34.96 -16.31
CA VAL A 225 7.80 34.90 -14.88
C VAL A 225 9.21 35.47 -14.64
N ALA A 226 10.19 35.07 -15.44
CA ALA A 226 11.56 35.59 -15.38
C ALA A 226 11.60 37.11 -15.53
N LYS A 227 10.85 37.65 -16.50
CA LYS A 227 10.73 39.08 -16.74
C LYS A 227 10.00 39.81 -15.61
N ALA A 228 8.86 39.30 -15.16
CA ALA A 228 8.03 39.93 -14.13
C ALA A 228 8.75 40.03 -12.78
N PHE A 229 9.57 39.03 -12.45
CA PHE A 229 10.26 38.95 -11.16
C PHE A 229 11.77 39.23 -11.22
N GLY A 230 12.33 39.49 -12.40
CA GLY A 230 13.77 39.78 -12.55
C GLY A 230 14.67 38.62 -12.12
N CYS A 231 14.27 37.38 -12.44
CA CYS A 231 14.96 36.16 -12.03
C CYS A 231 15.26 35.23 -13.21
N GLU A 232 16.11 34.22 -13.01
CA GLU A 232 16.32 33.14 -13.96
C GLU A 232 15.46 31.93 -13.56
N VAL A 233 14.59 31.46 -14.46
CA VAL A 233 13.77 30.25 -14.25
C VAL A 233 14.52 29.04 -14.81
N THR A 234 14.82 28.05 -13.96
CA THR A 234 15.58 26.85 -14.37
C THR A 234 14.73 25.58 -14.51
N ALA A 235 13.49 25.61 -14.03
CA ALA A 235 12.54 24.50 -14.18
C ALA A 235 11.11 25.02 -13.90
N ALA A 236 10.12 24.52 -14.62
CA ALA A 236 8.72 24.82 -14.39
C ALA A 236 7.87 23.55 -14.45
N THR A 237 6.94 23.37 -13.51
CA THR A 237 5.94 22.29 -13.58
C THR A 237 4.75 22.56 -12.67
N ALA A 238 3.56 22.33 -13.18
CA ALA A 238 2.30 22.51 -12.50
C ALA A 238 2.17 23.84 -11.75
N GLY A 239 2.51 24.98 -12.35
CA GLY A 239 2.49 26.30 -11.69
C GLY A 239 3.61 26.56 -10.68
N TRP A 240 4.57 25.64 -10.53
CA TRP A 240 5.81 25.86 -9.76
C TRP A 240 6.94 26.26 -10.70
N PHE A 241 7.71 27.25 -10.30
CA PHE A 241 8.89 27.74 -11.01
C PHE A 241 10.08 27.74 -10.08
N THR A 242 11.15 27.04 -10.45
CA THR A 242 12.44 27.13 -9.75
C THR A 242 13.17 28.36 -10.25
N ALA A 243 13.22 29.40 -9.42
CA ALA A 243 13.78 30.70 -9.75
C ALA A 243 15.12 30.92 -9.04
N GLN A 244 16.06 31.56 -9.72
CA GLN A 244 17.33 32.02 -9.18
C GLN A 244 17.42 33.54 -9.23
N PHE A 245 17.64 34.15 -8.06
CA PHE A 245 17.78 35.59 -7.89
C PHE A 245 19.25 35.93 -7.67
N ARG A 246 19.83 36.71 -8.57
CA ARG A 246 21.21 37.21 -8.44
C ARG A 246 21.32 38.20 -7.29
N ASP A 247 22.53 38.37 -6.78
CA ASP A 247 22.84 39.34 -5.75
C ASP A 247 22.46 40.77 -6.20
N PRO A 248 21.56 41.47 -5.48
CA PRO A 248 21.22 42.86 -5.76
C PRO A 248 22.43 43.80 -5.74
N ALA A 249 23.51 43.45 -5.03
CA ALA A 249 24.76 44.21 -4.98
C ALA A 249 25.70 43.92 -6.17
N GLY A 250 25.32 43.06 -7.13
CA GLY A 250 26.11 42.74 -8.32
C GLY A 250 27.12 41.59 -8.15
N GLY A 251 27.03 40.82 -7.06
CA GLY A 251 27.81 39.60 -6.86
C GLY A 251 27.43 38.46 -7.83
N VAL A 252 28.32 37.45 -7.91
CA VAL A 252 28.14 36.24 -8.76
C VAL A 252 27.22 35.19 -8.14
N GLU A 253 26.82 35.37 -6.88
CA GLU A 253 25.98 34.43 -6.17
C GLU A 253 24.51 34.55 -6.59
N ALA A 254 23.79 33.43 -6.51
CA ALA A 254 22.35 33.39 -6.73
C ALA A 254 21.64 32.62 -5.61
N ARG A 255 20.45 33.09 -5.23
CA ARG A 255 19.57 32.42 -4.27
C ARG A 255 18.43 31.72 -5.00
N ARG A 256 18.24 30.43 -4.70
CA ARG A 256 17.20 29.59 -5.29
C ARG A 256 15.94 29.61 -4.43
N VAL A 257 14.79 29.86 -5.06
CA VAL A 257 13.46 29.77 -4.45
C VAL A 257 12.47 29.10 -5.42
N HIS A 258 11.35 28.64 -4.89
CA HIS A 258 10.19 28.25 -5.69
C HIS A 258 9.19 29.39 -5.74
N LEU A 259 8.87 29.90 -6.93
CA LEU A 259 7.70 30.74 -7.16
C LEU A 259 6.52 29.81 -7.47
N VAL A 260 5.41 29.96 -6.75
CA VAL A 260 4.21 29.13 -6.93
C VAL A 260 3.07 30.06 -7.30
N LEU A 261 2.64 30.04 -8.56
CA LEU A 261 1.60 30.96 -9.04
C LEU A 261 0.23 30.31 -8.90
N LEU A 262 -0.62 30.86 -8.02
CA LEU A 262 -1.98 30.36 -7.77
C LEU A 262 -2.85 30.31 -9.04
N PRO A 263 -2.84 31.32 -9.93
CA PRO A 263 -3.71 31.33 -11.11
C PRO A 263 -3.36 30.25 -12.16
N PHE A 264 -2.20 29.61 -12.01
CA PHE A 264 -1.64 28.65 -12.99
C PHE A 264 -1.40 27.27 -12.41
N ARG A 265 -1.97 26.95 -11.23
CA ARG A 265 -1.82 25.65 -10.55
C ARG A 265 -2.35 24.46 -11.36
N TRP A 266 -3.24 24.72 -12.31
CA TRP A 266 -3.89 23.73 -13.18
C TRP A 266 -3.07 23.30 -14.38
N LEU A 267 -1.97 23.98 -14.68
CA LEU A 267 -1.05 23.57 -15.72
C LEU A 267 -0.40 22.22 -15.35
N ASP A 268 0.08 21.48 -16.34
CA ASP A 268 0.71 20.16 -16.18
C ASP A 268 -0.04 19.19 -15.23
N PRO A 269 -1.37 19.03 -15.42
CA PRO A 269 -2.21 18.27 -14.51
C PRO A 269 -1.74 16.82 -14.40
N ALA A 270 -1.87 16.24 -13.21
CA ALA A 270 -1.64 14.81 -13.06
C ALA A 270 -2.73 14.04 -13.81
N SER A 271 -2.37 13.12 -14.70
CA SER A 271 -3.34 12.38 -15.54
C SER A 271 -4.44 11.68 -14.74
N GLN A 272 -4.11 11.15 -13.57
CA GLN A 272 -5.04 10.44 -12.68
C GLN A 272 -5.94 11.39 -11.85
N ARG A 273 -5.56 12.66 -11.72
CA ARG A 273 -6.24 13.67 -10.89
C ARG A 273 -6.10 15.05 -11.54
N PRO A 274 -6.75 15.29 -12.68
CA PRO A 274 -6.50 16.47 -13.49
C PRO A 274 -6.91 17.79 -12.82
N ASN A 275 -7.83 17.72 -11.86
CA ASN A 275 -8.34 18.88 -11.13
C ASN A 275 -7.65 19.12 -9.78
N ASP A 276 -6.67 18.30 -9.40
CA ASP A 276 -5.94 18.44 -8.12
C ASP A 276 -4.84 19.50 -8.25
N GLU A 277 -5.04 20.63 -7.57
CA GLU A 277 -4.15 21.78 -7.57
C GLU A 277 -3.28 21.84 -6.30
N GLY A 278 -3.22 20.76 -5.51
CA GLY A 278 -2.39 20.62 -4.32
C GLY A 278 -2.94 21.44 -3.15
N MET A 279 -2.14 22.37 -2.60
CA MET A 279 -2.57 23.21 -1.47
C MET A 279 -3.75 24.13 -1.84
N ALA A 280 -3.94 24.39 -3.13
CA ALA A 280 -5.08 25.14 -3.64
C ALA A 280 -6.39 24.32 -3.66
N GLY A 281 -6.34 23.02 -3.36
CA GLY A 281 -7.52 22.15 -3.33
C GLY A 281 -7.82 21.52 -4.68
N THR A 282 -9.06 21.06 -4.84
CA THR A 282 -9.52 20.43 -6.09
C THR A 282 -10.52 21.34 -6.78
N ARG A 283 -10.22 21.68 -8.04
CA ARG A 283 -11.08 22.54 -8.87
C ARG A 283 -12.49 21.98 -9.00
N GLY A 284 -13.49 22.82 -8.75
CA GLY A 284 -14.91 22.48 -8.77
C GLY A 284 -15.38 21.67 -7.57
N ALA A 285 -14.54 21.46 -6.55
CA ALA A 285 -14.91 20.77 -5.32
C ALA A 285 -15.01 21.75 -4.15
N ALA A 286 -15.65 21.33 -3.05
CA ALA A 286 -15.72 22.13 -1.82
C ALA A 286 -14.35 22.48 -1.20
N SER A 287 -13.29 21.78 -1.62
CA SER A 287 -11.92 22.05 -1.19
C SER A 287 -11.20 23.09 -2.04
N GLU A 288 -11.76 23.56 -3.16
CA GLU A 288 -11.21 24.64 -3.97
C GLU A 288 -10.95 25.89 -3.10
N LEU A 289 -9.86 26.61 -3.37
CA LEU A 289 -9.63 27.89 -2.72
C LEU A 289 -10.71 28.90 -3.12
N PRO A 290 -11.06 29.85 -2.25
CA PRO A 290 -11.74 31.07 -2.68
C PRO A 290 -11.00 31.70 -3.86
N ASP A 291 -11.74 32.26 -4.82
CA ASP A 291 -11.16 32.99 -5.93
C ASP A 291 -10.33 34.16 -5.38
N ASP A 292 -9.03 34.14 -5.65
CA ASP A 292 -8.09 35.14 -5.15
C ASP A 292 -8.15 36.46 -5.93
N GLU A 293 -8.82 36.49 -7.08
CA GLU A 293 -9.17 37.74 -7.78
C GLU A 293 -10.30 38.48 -7.06
N ASP A 294 -11.32 37.75 -6.58
CA ASP A 294 -12.49 38.33 -5.92
C ASP A 294 -12.28 38.55 -4.41
N ASN A 295 -11.54 37.65 -3.74
CA ASN A 295 -11.33 37.68 -2.29
C ASN A 295 -9.95 37.15 -1.89
N GLU A 296 -8.92 37.92 -2.24
CA GLU A 296 -7.50 37.62 -1.97
C GLU A 296 -7.24 37.25 -0.49
N ASP A 297 -7.84 37.98 0.46
CA ASP A 297 -7.61 37.78 1.89
C ASP A 297 -8.11 36.43 2.39
N ALA A 298 -9.31 36.02 1.96
CA ALA A 298 -9.86 34.71 2.30
C ALA A 298 -9.04 33.58 1.68
N ALA A 299 -8.66 33.73 0.40
CA ALA A 299 -7.84 32.73 -0.29
C ALA A 299 -6.48 32.54 0.40
N VAL A 300 -5.83 33.64 0.78
CA VAL A 300 -4.52 33.65 1.44
C VAL A 300 -4.59 33.11 2.88
N ALA A 301 -5.67 33.39 3.62
CA ALA A 301 -5.90 32.82 4.94
C ALA A 301 -6.04 31.29 4.89
N VAL A 302 -6.91 30.77 4.01
CA VAL A 302 -7.12 29.32 3.83
C VAL A 302 -5.84 28.64 3.35
N LEU A 303 -5.11 29.25 2.41
CA LEU A 303 -3.81 28.72 1.95
C LEU A 303 -2.79 28.67 3.10
N GLY A 304 -2.70 29.72 3.91
CA GLY A 304 -1.80 29.79 5.06
C GLY A 304 -2.08 28.68 6.08
N GLU A 305 -3.36 28.49 6.43
CA GLU A 305 -3.82 27.42 7.31
C GLU A 305 -3.43 26.04 6.79
N ARG A 306 -3.71 25.74 5.52
CA ARG A 306 -3.37 24.45 4.90
C ARG A 306 -1.87 24.19 4.89
N ILE A 307 -1.05 25.21 4.60
CA ILE A 307 0.42 25.10 4.61
C ILE A 307 0.94 24.85 6.03
N ALA A 308 0.39 25.54 7.03
CA ALA A 308 0.74 25.33 8.42
C ALA A 308 0.33 23.93 8.92
N TRP A 309 -0.85 23.45 8.53
CA TRP A 309 -1.30 22.08 8.79
C TRP A 309 -0.31 21.06 8.24
N LEU A 310 0.10 21.20 6.97
CA LEU A 310 1.08 20.28 6.37
C LEU A 310 2.43 20.31 7.11
N ALA A 311 2.88 21.49 7.52
CA ALA A 311 4.10 21.66 8.30
C ALA A 311 4.03 21.05 9.70
N ALA A 312 2.82 20.90 10.26
CA ALA A 312 2.55 20.25 11.54
C ALA A 312 2.25 18.74 11.40
N LEU A 313 2.14 18.20 10.18
CA LEU A 313 1.68 16.83 9.93
C LEU A 313 2.47 15.78 10.72
N ALA A 314 3.81 15.92 10.70
CA ALA A 314 4.71 15.02 11.41
C ALA A 314 4.96 15.43 12.87
N ASP A 315 4.48 16.59 13.33
CA ASP A 315 4.88 17.14 14.62
C ASP A 315 4.47 16.24 15.78
N LYS A 316 5.41 16.05 16.72
CA LYS A 316 5.16 15.45 18.02
C LYS A 316 5.59 16.48 19.05
N THR A 317 4.62 16.99 19.79
CA THR A 317 4.72 18.07 20.78
C THR A 317 5.81 17.86 21.83
N ASP A 318 6.26 16.62 22.06
CA ASP A 318 7.29 16.27 23.06
C ASP A 318 8.75 16.19 22.54
N SER A 319 9.01 16.47 21.26
CA SER A 319 10.39 16.35 20.75
C SER A 319 11.21 17.63 20.99
N HIS A 320 12.23 17.56 21.86
CA HIS A 320 13.24 18.62 22.04
C HIS A 320 14.09 18.90 20.77
N ARG A 321 13.90 18.14 19.68
CA ARG A 321 14.54 18.36 18.38
C ARG A 321 13.61 19.15 17.48
N ARG A 322 14.02 20.37 17.10
CA ARG A 322 13.32 21.19 16.09
C ARG A 322 13.51 20.56 14.70
N GLU A 323 12.70 19.56 14.39
CA GLU A 323 12.73 18.91 13.08
C GLU A 323 12.27 19.85 11.97
N LEU A 324 12.81 19.64 10.78
CA LEU A 324 12.39 20.39 9.59
C LEU A 324 10.91 20.07 9.28
N PRO A 325 10.07 21.08 9.03
CA PRO A 325 8.68 20.86 8.65
C PRO A 325 8.58 20.23 7.27
N VAL A 326 7.49 19.52 7.01
CA VAL A 326 7.11 19.13 5.65
C VAL A 326 6.49 20.35 4.98
N VAL A 327 7.08 20.80 3.87
CA VAL A 327 6.57 21.92 3.08
C VAL A 327 5.87 21.41 1.81
N PRO A 328 4.98 22.21 1.20
CA PRO A 328 4.34 21.83 -0.05
C PRO A 328 5.34 21.50 -1.17
N ALA A 329 4.91 20.73 -2.16
CA ALA A 329 5.69 20.47 -3.36
C ALA A 329 4.78 20.33 -4.58
N ALA A 330 5.36 20.47 -5.78
CA ALA A 330 4.62 20.39 -7.04
C ALA A 330 3.88 19.06 -7.25
N ARG A 331 4.35 17.99 -6.61
CA ARG A 331 3.75 16.66 -6.73
C ARG A 331 3.56 16.05 -5.33
N PRO A 332 2.38 15.47 -5.02
CA PRO A 332 2.11 14.87 -3.70
C PRO A 332 3.11 13.79 -3.28
N ALA A 333 3.65 13.03 -4.23
CA ALA A 333 4.68 12.03 -3.96
C ALA A 333 5.98 12.64 -3.38
N THR A 334 6.32 13.87 -3.75
CA THR A 334 7.48 14.58 -3.18
C THR A 334 7.22 14.97 -1.73
N VAL A 335 5.97 15.32 -1.40
CA VAL A 335 5.51 15.56 -0.02
C VAL A 335 5.58 14.26 0.79
N GLY A 336 5.12 13.14 0.23
CA GLY A 336 5.20 11.82 0.89
C GLY A 336 6.63 11.37 1.17
N ALA A 337 7.55 11.61 0.24
CA ALA A 337 8.98 11.35 0.42
C ALA A 337 9.59 12.24 1.53
N ALA A 338 9.29 13.53 1.53
CA ALA A 338 9.75 14.46 2.58
C ALA A 338 9.19 14.09 3.95
N LEU A 339 7.93 13.65 4.03
CA LEU A 339 7.32 13.13 5.24
C LEU A 339 8.06 11.89 5.76
N LEU A 340 8.42 10.97 4.86
CA LEU A 340 9.20 9.79 5.21
C LEU A 340 10.60 10.18 5.72
N ASP A 341 11.27 11.15 5.10
CA ASP A 341 12.57 11.65 5.57
C ASP A 341 12.49 12.20 7.01
N VAL A 342 11.43 12.94 7.33
CA VAL A 342 11.20 13.47 8.68
C VAL A 342 10.98 12.33 9.68
N VAL A 343 10.11 11.38 9.35
CA VAL A 343 9.82 10.22 10.21
C VAL A 343 11.07 9.36 10.45
N ARG A 344 11.88 9.13 9.41
CA ARG A 344 13.08 8.27 9.49
C ARG A 344 14.22 8.90 10.27
N LYS A 345 14.33 10.23 10.30
CA LYS A 345 15.31 10.94 11.16
C LYS A 345 15.11 10.67 12.66
N ARG A 346 13.93 10.17 13.06
CA ARG A 346 13.61 9.78 14.44
C ARG A 346 14.04 8.37 14.79
N GLU A 347 14.35 7.54 13.80
CA GLU A 347 14.75 6.16 14.02
C GLU A 347 16.08 6.11 14.79
N ARG A 348 16.13 5.25 15.82
CA ARG A 348 17.36 5.04 16.61
C ARG A 348 18.50 4.46 15.76
N LYS A 349 18.15 3.66 14.75
CA LYS A 349 19.09 3.01 13.84
C LYS A 349 18.82 3.49 12.42
N PRO A 350 19.73 4.26 11.81
CA PRO A 350 19.56 4.70 10.44
C PRO A 350 19.73 3.51 9.48
N HIS A 351 18.77 3.33 8.59
CA HIS A 351 18.83 2.35 7.50
C HIS A 351 19.35 3.02 6.23
N ARG A 352 20.46 2.55 5.65
CA ARG A 352 20.95 3.09 4.37
C ARG A 352 20.06 2.59 3.25
N LEU A 353 19.41 3.50 2.53
CA LEU A 353 18.63 3.17 1.34
C LEU A 353 19.48 3.40 0.10
N GLU A 354 19.43 2.45 -0.81
CA GLU A 354 20.00 2.56 -2.14
C GLU A 354 18.91 2.30 -3.16
N ALA A 355 18.90 3.09 -4.23
CA ALA A 355 17.98 2.89 -5.33
C ALA A 355 18.19 1.49 -5.92
N PHE A 356 17.10 0.79 -6.22
CA PHE A 356 17.17 -0.49 -6.91
C PHE A 356 16.26 -0.45 -8.14
N PRO A 357 16.74 0.05 -9.30
CA PRO A 357 16.06 -0.24 -10.55
C PRO A 357 16.02 -1.76 -10.76
N VAL A 358 14.88 -2.29 -11.20
CA VAL A 358 14.77 -3.72 -11.53
C VAL A 358 15.80 -4.03 -12.64
N PRO A 359 16.66 -5.06 -12.48
CA PRO A 359 17.60 -5.45 -13.52
C PRO A 359 16.89 -5.80 -14.83
N ASP A 360 17.48 -5.47 -15.98
CA ASP A 360 16.86 -5.71 -17.30
C ASP A 360 16.54 -7.19 -17.54
N THR A 361 17.37 -8.10 -17.02
CA THR A 361 17.14 -9.56 -17.08
C THR A 361 15.89 -9.97 -16.32
N VAL A 362 15.67 -9.39 -15.14
CA VAL A 362 14.46 -9.60 -14.33
C VAL A 362 13.24 -9.03 -15.04
N ALA A 363 13.35 -7.80 -15.57
CA ALA A 363 12.25 -7.15 -16.27
C ALA A 363 11.88 -7.86 -17.60
N ALA A 364 12.84 -8.49 -18.27
CA ALA A 364 12.58 -9.27 -19.48
C ALA A 364 11.79 -10.55 -19.20
N GLU A 365 12.11 -11.26 -18.11
CA GLU A 365 11.39 -12.48 -17.72
C GLU A 365 10.08 -12.17 -16.99
N THR A 366 10.02 -11.07 -16.26
CA THR A 366 8.88 -10.68 -15.43
C THR A 366 8.66 -9.17 -15.54
N PRO A 367 7.95 -8.73 -16.60
CA PRO A 367 7.78 -7.30 -16.91
C PRO A 367 7.12 -6.49 -15.79
N ARG A 368 6.26 -7.12 -14.99
CA ARG A 368 5.62 -6.51 -13.82
C ARG A 368 5.82 -7.43 -12.62
N LEU A 369 6.61 -6.98 -11.65
CA LEU A 369 6.74 -7.70 -10.37
C LEU A 369 5.41 -7.65 -9.62
N ASP A 370 4.93 -8.81 -9.16
CA ASP A 370 3.68 -8.96 -8.39
C ASP A 370 2.49 -8.23 -9.03
N PRO A 371 2.07 -8.61 -10.25
CA PRO A 371 0.99 -7.94 -10.98
C PRO A 371 -0.37 -8.07 -10.28
N ASP A 372 -1.32 -7.25 -10.73
CA ASP A 372 -2.70 -7.31 -10.28
C ASP A 372 -3.43 -8.53 -10.87
N LEU A 373 -4.70 -8.70 -10.52
CA LEU A 373 -5.57 -9.78 -11.04
C LEU A 373 -6.10 -9.44 -12.45
N GLU A 374 -5.20 -9.23 -13.40
CA GLU A 374 -5.51 -8.74 -14.76
C GLU A 374 -6.49 -9.67 -15.52
N ASN A 375 -6.31 -10.99 -15.40
CA ASN A 375 -7.17 -12.00 -16.00
C ASN A 375 -8.62 -11.97 -15.48
N TRP A 376 -8.88 -11.25 -14.38
CA TRP A 376 -10.19 -11.15 -13.74
C TRP A 376 -10.88 -9.78 -13.92
N LYS A 377 -10.25 -8.81 -14.59
CA LYS A 377 -10.79 -7.42 -14.70
C LYS A 377 -12.04 -7.27 -15.55
N ASN A 378 -12.18 -8.08 -16.60
CA ASN A 378 -13.22 -7.91 -17.62
C ASN A 378 -13.93 -9.23 -17.96
N MET A 379 -14.18 -10.08 -16.97
CA MET A 379 -14.86 -11.35 -17.21
C MET A 379 -16.28 -11.12 -17.77
N PRO A 380 -16.56 -11.57 -19.01
CA PRO A 380 -17.87 -11.42 -19.59
C PRO A 380 -18.87 -12.24 -18.79
N HIS A 381 -19.89 -11.57 -18.26
CA HIS A 381 -20.99 -12.23 -17.59
C HIS A 381 -22.30 -11.69 -18.18
N THR A 382 -23.20 -12.58 -18.55
CA THR A 382 -24.56 -12.21 -18.95
C THR A 382 -25.43 -12.27 -17.71
N ALA A 383 -26.14 -11.18 -17.40
CA ALA A 383 -27.16 -11.19 -16.36
C ALA A 383 -28.26 -12.18 -16.76
N LYS A 384 -28.58 -13.12 -15.85
CA LYS A 384 -29.76 -13.98 -15.94
C LYS A 384 -30.37 -14.08 -14.54
N GLY A 385 -31.65 -13.74 -14.42
CA GLY A 385 -32.41 -13.81 -13.16
C GLY A 385 -32.38 -12.55 -12.31
N ASP A 386 -33.07 -12.63 -11.16
CA ASP A 386 -33.20 -11.56 -10.16
C ASP A 386 -32.01 -11.60 -9.18
N ALA A 387 -30.88 -11.02 -9.61
CA ALA A 387 -29.64 -10.98 -8.85
C ALA A 387 -29.01 -9.59 -8.92
N VAL A 388 -28.24 -9.24 -7.90
CA VAL A 388 -27.56 -7.94 -7.78
C VAL A 388 -26.05 -8.12 -7.80
N ASP A 389 -25.36 -7.17 -8.42
CA ASP A 389 -23.90 -7.12 -8.42
C ASP A 389 -23.41 -6.23 -7.27
N VAL A 390 -22.58 -6.81 -6.42
CA VAL A 390 -22.03 -6.14 -5.23
C VAL A 390 -20.53 -5.98 -5.39
N GLU A 391 -20.09 -4.74 -5.51
CA GLU A 391 -18.67 -4.36 -5.50
C GLU A 391 -18.21 -4.18 -4.05
N VAL A 392 -17.17 -4.92 -3.68
CA VAL A 392 -16.52 -4.83 -2.38
C VAL A 392 -15.07 -4.37 -2.52
N ASP A 393 -14.59 -3.54 -1.60
CA ASP A 393 -13.22 -3.03 -1.59
C ASP A 393 -12.55 -3.17 -0.21
N GLN A 394 -11.23 -3.31 -0.19
CA GLN A 394 -10.47 -3.20 1.06
C GLN A 394 -10.26 -1.73 1.45
N ARG A 395 -10.59 -1.39 2.70
CA ARG A 395 -10.36 -0.06 3.25
C ARG A 395 -8.86 0.30 3.24
N ALA A 396 -8.44 1.27 2.43
CA ALA A 396 -7.05 1.76 2.37
C ALA A 396 -6.00 0.61 2.26
N ALA A 397 -6.25 -0.34 1.37
CA ALA A 397 -5.54 -1.62 1.24
C ALA A 397 -4.01 -1.47 1.26
N PHE A 398 -3.47 -0.63 0.38
CA PHE A 398 -2.04 -0.38 0.27
C PHE A 398 -1.45 0.22 1.54
N LEU A 399 -2.18 1.14 2.20
CA LEU A 399 -1.71 1.74 3.44
C LEU A 399 -1.64 0.68 4.53
N ALA A 400 -2.63 -0.21 4.66
CA ALA A 400 -2.61 -1.34 5.59
C ALA A 400 -1.36 -2.22 5.40
N SER A 401 -1.09 -2.63 4.17
CA SER A 401 0.05 -3.49 3.81
C SER A 401 1.40 -2.78 4.05
N THR A 402 1.50 -1.50 3.67
CA THR A 402 2.72 -0.67 3.81
C THR A 402 3.29 -0.66 5.24
N GLY A 403 2.42 -0.61 6.26
CA GLY A 403 2.87 -0.59 7.66
C GLY A 403 3.23 -1.95 8.25
N GLN A 404 2.85 -3.05 7.59
CA GLN A 404 3.01 -4.41 8.12
C GLN A 404 4.22 -5.14 7.52
N VAL A 405 4.49 -4.95 6.24
CA VAL A 405 5.54 -5.69 5.52
C VAL A 405 6.93 -5.26 5.94
N GLU A 406 7.86 -6.22 5.98
CA GLU A 406 9.29 -5.94 6.08
C GLU A 406 9.84 -5.65 4.67
N LEU A 407 10.69 -4.63 4.56
CA LEU A 407 11.25 -4.11 3.31
C LEU A 407 12.78 -4.11 3.42
N GLY A 408 13.46 -4.49 2.33
CA GLY A 408 14.91 -4.59 2.26
C GLY A 408 15.62 -3.23 2.21
N TYR A 409 16.79 -3.13 2.84
CA TYR A 409 17.68 -1.97 2.77
C TYR A 409 19.14 -2.39 2.54
N GLY A 410 19.98 -1.44 2.14
CA GLY A 410 21.34 -1.70 1.66
C GLY A 410 21.38 -2.17 0.19
N ARG A 411 22.58 -2.53 -0.27
CA ARG A 411 22.81 -2.99 -1.64
C ARG A 411 22.50 -4.48 -1.75
N PRO A 412 21.53 -4.92 -2.58
CA PRO A 412 21.26 -6.33 -2.76
C PRO A 412 22.42 -7.03 -3.48
N VAL A 413 22.55 -8.32 -3.21
CA VAL A 413 23.53 -9.21 -3.84
C VAL A 413 22.78 -10.23 -4.70
N GLU A 414 23.21 -10.37 -5.94
CA GLU A 414 22.74 -11.42 -6.84
C GLU A 414 23.29 -12.78 -6.39
N MET A 415 22.41 -13.76 -6.26
CA MET A 415 22.72 -15.12 -5.91
C MET A 415 22.23 -16.04 -7.03
N PRO A 416 23.13 -16.72 -7.77
CA PRO A 416 22.75 -17.54 -8.92
C PRO A 416 22.14 -18.89 -8.54
N LYS A 417 22.30 -19.33 -7.28
CA LYS A 417 21.68 -20.55 -6.73
C LYS A 417 21.33 -20.32 -5.28
N VAL A 418 20.10 -20.65 -4.89
CA VAL A 418 19.66 -20.61 -3.49
C VAL A 418 18.81 -21.84 -3.21
N ASP A 419 19.04 -22.45 -2.05
CA ASP A 419 18.20 -23.55 -1.56
C ASP A 419 16.85 -22.99 -1.09
N ALA A 420 15.75 -23.62 -1.53
CA ALA A 420 14.40 -23.27 -1.11
C ALA A 420 14.19 -23.39 0.41
N ALA A 421 15.04 -24.17 1.10
CA ALA A 421 15.08 -24.26 2.56
C ALA A 421 15.24 -22.89 3.26
N VAL A 422 15.69 -21.84 2.56
CA VAL A 422 15.69 -20.46 3.07
C VAL A 422 14.29 -19.97 3.53
N PHE A 423 13.22 -20.58 3.01
CA PHE A 423 11.83 -20.29 3.37
C PHE A 423 11.28 -21.15 4.51
N ALA A 424 12.06 -22.07 5.08
CA ALA A 424 11.62 -22.90 6.20
C ALA A 424 11.46 -22.09 7.50
N ASP A 425 12.28 -21.06 7.69
CA ASP A 425 12.28 -20.21 8.87
C ASP A 425 11.87 -18.77 8.53
N LYS A 426 12.66 -17.77 8.96
CA LYS A 426 12.47 -16.36 8.62
C LYS A 426 13.29 -16.04 7.36
N PRO A 427 12.70 -16.08 6.14
CA PRO A 427 13.44 -15.81 4.92
C PRO A 427 13.96 -14.36 4.91
N PRO A 428 15.13 -14.10 4.30
CA PRO A 428 15.60 -12.74 4.09
C PRO A 428 14.70 -12.02 3.10
N PHE A 429 14.76 -10.69 3.10
CA PHE A 429 14.12 -9.93 2.03
C PHE A 429 14.90 -10.08 0.73
N GLY A 430 14.19 -10.56 -0.29
CA GLY A 430 14.72 -10.80 -1.62
C GLY A 430 13.67 -10.85 -2.70
N LEU A 431 14.18 -10.86 -3.93
CA LEU A 431 13.47 -11.16 -5.16
C LEU A 431 13.97 -12.52 -5.66
N TRP A 432 13.05 -13.42 -5.98
CA TRP A 432 13.33 -14.84 -6.18
C TRP A 432 12.79 -15.29 -7.52
N ARG A 433 13.64 -15.91 -8.34
CA ARG A 433 13.21 -16.55 -9.58
C ARG A 433 12.67 -17.93 -9.25
N VAL A 434 11.36 -18.04 -9.16
CA VAL A 434 10.68 -19.26 -8.72
C VAL A 434 10.03 -19.96 -9.90
N THR A 435 9.99 -21.29 -9.86
CA THR A 435 9.14 -22.09 -10.74
C THR A 435 8.08 -22.79 -9.91
N THR A 436 6.81 -22.54 -10.20
CA THR A 436 5.67 -23.21 -9.55
C THR A 436 5.22 -24.42 -10.38
N PRO A 437 4.68 -25.48 -9.76
CA PRO A 437 4.00 -26.54 -10.50
C PRO A 437 2.70 -26.03 -11.17
N PRO A 438 2.11 -26.81 -12.10
CA PRO A 438 0.77 -26.53 -12.63
C PRO A 438 -0.24 -26.40 -11.50
N ALA A 439 -1.09 -25.38 -11.51
CA ALA A 439 -2.05 -25.15 -10.43
C ALA A 439 -3.08 -26.30 -10.33
N ALA A 440 -3.41 -26.97 -11.44
CA ALA A 440 -4.29 -28.15 -11.44
C ALA A 440 -3.70 -29.36 -10.70
N SER A 441 -2.37 -29.37 -10.45
CA SER A 441 -1.70 -30.41 -9.67
C SER A 441 -1.68 -30.14 -8.15
N LEU A 442 -2.11 -28.95 -7.75
CA LEU A 442 -2.19 -28.49 -6.36
C LEU A 442 -3.60 -28.74 -5.81
N ASP A 443 -3.66 -29.15 -4.55
CA ASP A 443 -4.93 -29.50 -3.89
C ASP A 443 -5.68 -28.24 -3.44
N GLY A 444 -7.01 -28.29 -3.47
CA GLY A 444 -7.88 -27.22 -2.95
C GLY A 444 -8.04 -26.00 -3.86
N LEU A 445 -7.15 -25.79 -4.85
CA LEU A 445 -7.32 -24.67 -5.79
C LEU A 445 -8.54 -24.89 -6.70
N SER A 446 -9.27 -23.80 -6.96
CA SER A 446 -10.47 -23.80 -7.80
C SER A 446 -10.39 -22.76 -8.92
N ARG A 447 -10.85 -23.14 -10.12
CA ARG A 447 -10.98 -22.22 -11.27
C ARG A 447 -12.02 -21.12 -11.07
N ARG A 448 -12.84 -21.22 -10.02
CA ARG A 448 -13.82 -20.19 -9.63
C ARG A 448 -13.21 -19.07 -8.78
N LEU A 449 -11.95 -19.18 -8.41
CA LEU A 449 -11.18 -18.16 -7.73
C LEU A 449 -9.95 -17.78 -8.57
N PRO A 450 -9.45 -16.54 -8.43
CA PRO A 450 -8.16 -16.20 -9.01
C PRO A 450 -7.04 -17.10 -8.47
N LEU A 451 -6.00 -17.30 -9.27
CA LEU A 451 -4.80 -17.96 -8.75
C LEU A 451 -4.11 -17.04 -7.73
N PRO A 452 -3.47 -17.59 -6.67
CA PRO A 452 -2.77 -16.79 -5.66
C PRO A 452 -1.70 -15.86 -6.23
N HIS A 453 -1.12 -16.22 -7.38
CA HIS A 453 -0.21 -15.37 -8.15
C HIS A 453 -0.58 -15.40 -9.63
N GLU A 454 -0.66 -14.24 -10.27
CA GLU A 454 -1.17 -14.08 -11.64
C GLU A 454 -0.35 -14.82 -12.71
N TYR A 455 0.96 -14.95 -12.49
CA TYR A 455 1.85 -15.70 -13.39
C TYR A 455 1.80 -17.22 -13.21
N MET A 456 1.05 -17.75 -12.23
CA MET A 456 0.79 -19.19 -12.20
C MET A 456 -0.06 -19.60 -13.41
N ALA A 457 0.13 -20.84 -13.86
CA ALA A 457 -0.68 -21.43 -14.91
C ALA A 457 -1.38 -22.69 -14.41
N TRP A 458 -2.60 -22.93 -14.88
CA TRP A 458 -3.38 -24.11 -14.50
C TRP A 458 -2.75 -25.41 -14.99
N GLU A 459 -2.33 -25.44 -16.25
CA GLU A 459 -1.96 -26.69 -16.95
C GLU A 459 -0.45 -26.92 -17.08
N ALA A 460 0.37 -25.91 -16.80
CA ALA A 460 1.82 -25.99 -16.99
C ALA A 460 2.59 -25.37 -15.82
N PRO A 461 3.83 -25.81 -15.56
CA PRO A 461 4.72 -25.09 -14.66
C PRO A 461 4.95 -23.66 -15.16
N ALA A 462 5.15 -22.72 -14.24
CA ALA A 462 5.38 -21.32 -14.58
C ALA A 462 6.60 -20.77 -13.83
N THR A 463 7.49 -20.09 -14.54
CA THR A 463 8.70 -19.47 -13.98
C THR A 463 8.58 -17.95 -14.03
N PHE A 464 8.79 -17.28 -12.89
CA PHE A 464 8.72 -15.82 -12.79
C PHE A 464 9.50 -15.31 -11.56
N TRP A 465 9.78 -14.01 -11.54
CA TRP A 465 10.37 -13.35 -10.37
C TRP A 465 9.29 -12.91 -9.38
N ALA A 466 9.44 -13.32 -8.14
CA ALA A 466 8.49 -13.08 -7.05
C ALA A 466 9.20 -12.42 -5.86
N THR A 467 8.54 -11.50 -5.17
CA THR A 467 9.05 -11.00 -3.89
C THR A 467 9.00 -12.08 -2.81
N THR A 468 9.79 -11.92 -1.74
CA THR A 468 9.74 -12.83 -0.59
C THR A 468 8.32 -12.99 -0.05
N ARG A 469 7.54 -11.91 -0.02
CA ARG A 469 6.15 -11.93 0.43
C ARG A 469 5.24 -12.71 -0.51
N ALA A 470 5.48 -12.61 -1.81
CA ALA A 470 4.76 -13.41 -2.81
C ALA A 470 5.09 -14.90 -2.72
N VAL A 471 6.35 -15.25 -2.46
CA VAL A 471 6.74 -16.65 -2.20
C VAL A 471 6.07 -17.17 -0.94
N GLN A 472 6.05 -16.40 0.16
CA GLN A 472 5.30 -16.77 1.36
C GLN A 472 3.81 -16.97 1.08
N HIS A 473 3.21 -16.16 0.21
CA HIS A 473 1.82 -16.31 -0.20
C HIS A 473 1.60 -17.61 -1.01
N LEU A 474 2.52 -17.96 -1.91
CA LEU A 474 2.48 -19.25 -2.63
C LEU A 474 2.57 -20.45 -1.67
N LEU A 475 3.42 -20.36 -0.64
CA LEU A 475 3.62 -21.43 0.34
C LEU A 475 2.45 -21.57 1.34
N ALA A 476 1.67 -20.51 1.52
CA ALA A 476 0.57 -20.50 2.47
C ALA A 476 -0.51 -21.54 2.10
N PRO A 477 -1.25 -22.08 3.09
CA PRO A 477 -2.36 -22.99 2.84
C PRO A 477 -3.42 -22.38 1.93
N VAL A 478 -4.12 -23.23 1.17
CA VAL A 478 -5.19 -22.78 0.27
C VAL A 478 -6.34 -22.13 1.04
N ASP A 479 -6.70 -22.66 2.21
CA ASP A 479 -7.74 -22.07 3.08
C ASP A 479 -7.41 -20.64 3.53
N ASP A 480 -6.11 -20.30 3.58
CA ASP A 480 -5.60 -18.96 3.87
C ASP A 480 -5.41 -18.09 2.61
N GLY A 481 -5.95 -18.53 1.47
CA GLY A 481 -5.85 -17.89 0.17
C GLY A 481 -4.49 -18.09 -0.52
N GLY A 482 -3.64 -18.99 -0.04
CA GLY A 482 -2.36 -19.34 -0.65
C GLY A 482 -2.47 -20.39 -1.75
N ALA A 483 -1.33 -20.85 -2.28
CA ALA A 483 -1.30 -21.88 -3.32
C ALA A 483 -1.07 -23.30 -2.76
N GLY A 484 -0.76 -23.44 -1.48
CA GLY A 484 -0.46 -24.75 -0.90
C GLY A 484 0.80 -25.40 -1.46
N VAL A 485 1.70 -24.61 -2.08
CA VAL A 485 2.98 -25.12 -2.60
C VAL A 485 3.86 -25.47 -1.40
N SER A 486 4.47 -26.66 -1.38
CA SER A 486 5.46 -26.99 -0.35
C SER A 486 6.84 -26.41 -0.70
N ILE A 487 7.69 -26.23 0.30
CA ILE A 487 9.06 -25.73 0.11
C ILE A 487 9.85 -26.60 -0.88
N GLY A 488 9.66 -27.92 -0.84
CA GLY A 488 10.33 -28.83 -1.76
C GLY A 488 9.92 -28.63 -3.21
N GLU A 489 8.66 -28.28 -3.48
CA GLU A 489 8.14 -28.06 -4.84
C GLU A 489 8.58 -26.73 -5.44
N LEU A 490 9.08 -25.81 -4.62
CA LEU A 490 9.53 -24.50 -5.06
C LEU A 490 10.96 -24.61 -5.62
N ALA A 491 11.09 -24.63 -6.93
CA ALA A 491 12.41 -24.51 -7.56
C ALA A 491 12.84 -23.04 -7.58
N ILE A 492 14.03 -22.74 -7.06
CA ILE A 492 14.62 -21.40 -7.02
C ILE A 492 15.95 -21.40 -7.78
N ASP A 493 15.97 -20.74 -8.93
CA ASP A 493 17.11 -20.77 -9.85
C ASP A 493 17.90 -19.45 -9.88
N GLY A 494 17.53 -18.49 -9.02
CA GLY A 494 18.19 -17.20 -8.91
C GLY A 494 17.53 -16.30 -7.87
N ALA A 495 18.30 -15.40 -7.28
CA ALA A 495 17.79 -14.45 -6.31
C ALA A 495 18.57 -13.13 -6.30
N TRP A 496 17.92 -12.07 -5.85
CA TRP A 496 18.54 -10.84 -5.38
C TRP A 496 18.19 -10.68 -3.91
N VAL A 497 19.18 -10.70 -3.02
CA VAL A 497 18.95 -10.71 -1.56
C VAL A 497 19.52 -9.45 -0.92
N TRP A 498 18.71 -8.77 -0.11
CA TRP A 498 19.14 -7.58 0.63
C TRP A 498 19.88 -7.98 1.91
N PRO A 499 20.92 -7.23 2.31
CA PRO A 499 21.70 -7.51 3.52
C PRO A 499 20.92 -7.27 4.82
N GLY A 500 19.79 -6.55 4.77
CA GLY A 500 18.92 -6.36 5.92
C GLY A 500 17.51 -5.98 5.50
N HIS A 501 16.55 -6.20 6.39
CA HIS A 501 15.16 -5.82 6.21
C HIS A 501 14.50 -5.42 7.53
N ALA A 502 13.49 -4.55 7.45
CA ALA A 502 12.73 -4.05 8.59
C ALA A 502 11.39 -3.47 8.12
N ARG A 503 10.47 -3.13 9.03
CA ARG A 503 9.24 -2.40 8.70
C ARG A 503 9.51 -0.91 8.45
N LEU A 504 10.23 -0.59 7.37
CA LEU A 504 10.78 0.74 7.07
C LEU A 504 9.73 1.84 6.90
N LEU A 505 8.49 1.47 6.54
CA LEU A 505 7.40 2.41 6.30
C LEU A 505 6.34 2.41 7.42
N ARG A 506 6.55 1.66 8.52
CA ARG A 506 5.56 1.53 9.60
C ARG A 506 5.16 2.86 10.21
N ASN A 507 6.13 3.60 10.75
CA ASN A 507 5.85 4.87 11.43
C ASN A 507 5.23 5.92 10.49
N TRP A 508 5.60 5.88 9.21
CA TRP A 508 5.05 6.75 8.18
C TRP A 508 3.60 6.39 7.85
N ALA A 509 3.32 5.09 7.71
CA ALA A 509 1.97 4.60 7.48
C ALA A 509 1.06 4.86 8.69
N ASP A 510 1.52 4.56 9.90
CA ASP A 510 0.77 4.79 11.15
C ASP A 510 0.40 6.27 11.29
N LEU A 511 1.36 7.19 11.09
CA LEU A 511 1.10 8.62 11.10
C LEU A 511 0.01 9.03 10.11
N LEU A 512 0.10 8.57 8.86
CA LEU A 512 -0.90 8.90 7.83
C LEU A 512 -2.28 8.30 8.13
N ARG A 513 -2.33 7.11 8.74
CA ARG A 513 -3.59 6.49 9.17
C ARG A 513 -4.26 7.30 10.26
N ASP A 514 -3.51 7.70 11.29
CA ASP A 514 -4.03 8.48 12.41
C ASP A 514 -4.56 9.84 11.92
N ARG A 515 -3.80 10.51 11.06
CA ARG A 515 -4.19 11.80 10.47
C ARG A 515 -5.39 11.68 9.53
N LEU A 516 -5.48 10.60 8.77
CA LEU A 516 -6.63 10.35 7.90
C LEU A 516 -7.89 10.04 8.70
N ALA A 517 -7.76 9.27 9.79
CA ALA A 517 -8.88 9.00 10.69
C ALA A 517 -9.41 10.29 11.34
N ALA A 518 -8.50 11.16 11.82
CA ALA A 518 -8.87 12.47 12.37
C ALA A 518 -9.59 13.35 11.33
N ALA A 519 -9.01 13.51 10.13
CA ALA A 519 -9.62 14.30 9.06
C ALA A 519 -11.01 13.80 8.65
N LEU A 520 -11.23 12.48 8.65
CA LEU A 520 -12.54 11.88 8.38
C LEU A 520 -13.54 12.13 9.51
N ALA A 521 -13.10 12.09 10.77
CA ALA A 521 -13.93 12.39 11.93
C ALA A 521 -14.36 13.87 11.96
N ASP A 522 -13.46 14.77 11.56
CA ASP A 522 -13.72 16.21 11.49
C ASP A 522 -14.49 16.63 10.22
N GLY A 523 -14.69 15.72 9.26
CA GLY A 523 -15.33 16.02 7.98
C GLY A 523 -14.49 16.93 7.06
N ASP A 524 -13.18 17.03 7.29
CA ASP A 524 -12.29 17.87 6.47
C ASP A 524 -11.94 17.15 5.16
N GLN A 525 -12.67 17.54 4.10
CA GLN A 525 -12.51 16.98 2.76
C GLN A 525 -11.14 17.30 2.16
N PHE A 526 -10.59 18.50 2.39
CA PHE A 526 -9.29 18.90 1.85
C PHE A 526 -8.18 18.01 2.44
N GLN A 527 -8.14 17.87 3.77
CA GLN A 527 -7.15 17.05 4.44
C GLN A 527 -7.29 15.57 4.05
N THR A 528 -8.53 15.08 3.99
CA THR A 528 -8.84 13.71 3.57
C THR A 528 -8.28 13.40 2.18
N ASP A 529 -8.52 14.29 1.21
CA ASP A 529 -8.04 14.11 -0.15
C ASP A 529 -6.52 14.27 -0.23
N MET A 530 -5.96 15.30 0.40
CA MET A 530 -4.51 15.53 0.40
C MET A 530 -3.75 14.34 0.99
N LEU A 531 -4.18 13.79 2.13
CA LEU A 531 -3.57 12.60 2.74
C LEU A 531 -3.65 11.38 1.82
N LYS A 532 -4.82 11.16 1.18
CA LYS A 532 -4.97 10.12 0.15
C LYS A 532 -4.02 10.31 -1.03
N ASN A 533 -3.77 11.55 -1.43
CA ASN A 533 -2.92 11.86 -2.59
C ASN A 533 -1.46 11.64 -2.24
N ILE A 534 -1.04 12.08 -1.06
CA ILE A 534 0.32 11.92 -0.53
C ILE A 534 0.71 10.43 -0.55
N TYR A 535 -0.08 9.56 0.08
CA TYR A 535 0.32 8.15 0.19
C TYR A 535 0.22 7.42 -1.15
N LYS A 536 -0.88 7.60 -1.91
CA LYS A 536 -1.06 6.90 -3.20
C LYS A 536 0.03 7.31 -4.20
N ALA A 537 0.29 8.61 -4.33
CA ALA A 537 1.29 9.10 -5.27
C ALA A 537 2.70 8.68 -4.85
N PHE A 538 3.04 8.73 -3.56
CA PHE A 538 4.36 8.32 -3.09
C PHE A 538 4.61 6.83 -3.31
N LEU A 539 3.66 5.97 -2.91
CA LEU A 539 3.74 4.52 -3.13
C LEU A 539 3.87 4.20 -4.62
N GLY A 540 3.05 4.82 -5.48
CA GLY A 540 3.14 4.62 -6.92
C GLY A 540 4.47 5.09 -7.52
N ARG A 541 5.02 6.21 -7.04
CA ARG A 541 6.30 6.75 -7.55
C ARG A 541 7.49 5.86 -7.20
N MET A 542 7.46 5.15 -6.08
CA MET A 542 8.54 4.22 -5.70
C MET A 542 8.77 3.12 -6.76
N ALA A 543 7.77 2.79 -7.59
CA ALA A 543 7.93 1.80 -8.65
C ALA A 543 8.85 2.27 -9.81
N GLY A 544 9.09 3.58 -9.95
CA GLY A 544 9.72 4.17 -11.14
C GLY A 544 10.93 5.04 -10.86
N SER A 545 11.60 5.47 -11.93
CA SER A 545 12.77 6.35 -11.90
C SER A 545 12.43 7.84 -11.79
N GLN A 546 11.14 8.19 -11.66
CA GLN A 546 10.62 9.56 -11.67
C GLN A 546 10.93 10.38 -10.41
N HIS A 547 11.88 9.93 -9.59
CA HIS A 547 12.34 10.66 -8.41
C HIS A 547 13.38 11.72 -8.81
N PRO A 548 13.32 12.94 -8.24
CA PRO A 548 14.36 13.92 -8.42
C PRO A 548 15.71 13.41 -7.85
N PRO A 549 16.87 13.94 -8.29
CA PRO A 549 18.19 13.45 -7.88
C PRO A 549 18.37 13.22 -6.37
N GLY A 550 17.88 14.14 -5.53
CA GLY A 550 17.97 14.03 -4.07
C GLY A 550 17.09 12.94 -3.43
N GLN A 551 16.14 12.38 -4.18
CA GLN A 551 15.18 11.36 -3.71
C GLN A 551 15.31 10.04 -4.49
N ARG A 552 16.33 9.88 -5.33
CA ARG A 552 16.50 8.67 -6.16
C ARG A 552 16.55 7.37 -5.36
N HIS A 553 17.01 7.41 -4.12
CA HIS A 553 17.04 6.26 -3.21
C HIS A 553 15.64 5.70 -2.87
N TYR A 554 14.56 6.43 -3.18
CA TYR A 554 13.19 5.95 -3.08
C TYR A 554 12.68 5.21 -4.32
N GLN A 555 13.48 5.08 -5.38
CA GLN A 555 13.20 4.11 -6.45
C GLN A 555 13.36 2.69 -5.89
N GLN A 556 12.23 2.09 -5.53
CA GLN A 556 12.08 0.82 -4.81
C GLN A 556 10.94 -0.05 -5.40
N PRO A 557 11.03 -0.49 -6.67
CA PRO A 557 10.02 -1.33 -7.31
C PRO A 557 9.74 -2.64 -6.56
N VAL A 558 10.75 -3.24 -5.94
CA VAL A 558 10.58 -4.48 -5.14
C VAL A 558 9.80 -4.21 -3.85
N TRP A 559 9.89 -3.02 -3.26
CA TRP A 559 9.04 -2.64 -2.12
C TRP A 559 7.58 -2.53 -2.54
N VAL A 560 7.31 -1.88 -3.68
CA VAL A 560 5.95 -1.77 -4.21
C VAL A 560 5.37 -3.15 -4.50
N ALA A 561 6.13 -4.02 -5.18
CA ALA A 561 5.73 -5.40 -5.43
C ALA A 561 5.43 -6.18 -4.14
N THR A 562 6.23 -5.98 -3.08
CA THR A 562 6.01 -6.61 -1.76
C THR A 562 4.69 -6.13 -1.12
N ILE A 563 4.38 -4.84 -1.22
CA ILE A 563 3.13 -4.24 -0.73
C ILE A 563 1.93 -4.78 -1.52
N HIS A 564 2.07 -4.93 -2.85
CA HIS A 564 1.05 -5.55 -3.71
C HIS A 564 0.84 -7.03 -3.35
N ALA A 565 1.91 -7.80 -3.15
CA ALA A 565 1.84 -9.20 -2.76
C ALA A 565 1.09 -9.41 -1.43
N ASP A 566 1.36 -8.59 -0.41
CA ASP A 566 0.62 -8.65 0.86
C ASP A 566 -0.87 -8.29 0.69
N THR A 567 -1.15 -7.31 -0.15
CA THR A 567 -2.53 -6.86 -0.45
C THR A 567 -3.31 -7.94 -1.19
N ARG A 568 -2.68 -8.59 -2.18
CA ARG A 568 -3.24 -9.74 -2.92
C ARG A 568 -3.44 -10.93 -2.00
N TRP A 569 -2.50 -11.25 -1.11
CA TRP A 569 -2.70 -12.35 -0.16
C TRP A 569 -3.95 -12.09 0.71
N ARG A 570 -4.09 -10.88 1.25
CA ARG A 570 -5.30 -10.53 2.02
C ARG A 570 -6.58 -10.66 1.19
N ALA A 571 -6.54 -10.25 -0.08
CA ALA A 571 -7.65 -10.38 -1.01
C ALA A 571 -8.04 -11.85 -1.25
N MET A 572 -7.05 -12.70 -1.50
CA MET A 572 -7.27 -14.13 -1.74
C MET A 572 -7.79 -14.84 -0.50
N ARG A 573 -7.29 -14.48 0.69
CA ARG A 573 -7.83 -15.01 1.96
C ARG A 573 -9.30 -14.64 2.12
N TYR A 574 -9.66 -13.38 1.86
CA TYR A 574 -11.04 -12.94 1.90
C TYR A 574 -11.91 -13.72 0.90
N ALA A 575 -11.50 -13.79 -0.37
CA ALA A 575 -12.30 -14.47 -1.40
C ALA A 575 -12.49 -15.97 -1.09
N THR A 576 -11.46 -16.63 -0.57
CA THR A 576 -11.52 -18.04 -0.15
C THR A 576 -12.43 -18.22 1.06
N ALA A 577 -12.32 -17.38 2.09
CA ALA A 577 -13.19 -17.42 3.26
C ALA A 577 -14.66 -17.17 2.91
N THR A 578 -14.93 -16.21 2.00
CA THR A 578 -16.29 -15.94 1.49
C THR A 578 -16.85 -17.14 0.73
N ALA A 579 -16.04 -17.80 -0.10
CA ALA A 579 -16.44 -19.01 -0.81
C ALA A 579 -16.74 -20.16 0.16
N ALA A 580 -15.91 -20.37 1.18
CA ALA A 580 -16.11 -21.42 2.17
C ALA A 580 -17.34 -21.16 3.07
N THR A 581 -17.55 -19.92 3.49
CA THR A 581 -18.61 -19.56 4.46
C THR A 581 -19.97 -19.39 3.79
N HIS A 582 -20.01 -18.79 2.60
CA HIS A 582 -21.24 -18.38 1.94
C HIS A 582 -21.49 -19.08 0.60
N GLY A 583 -20.53 -19.87 0.09
CA GLY A 583 -20.64 -20.46 -1.24
C GLY A 583 -20.58 -19.41 -2.38
N LEU A 584 -20.16 -18.19 -2.07
CA LEU A 584 -20.13 -17.06 -3.00
C LEU A 584 -18.73 -16.88 -3.60
N TYR A 585 -18.69 -16.71 -4.91
CA TYR A 585 -17.44 -16.57 -5.67
C TYR A 585 -17.44 -15.23 -6.40
N PRO A 586 -16.29 -14.54 -6.50
CA PRO A 586 -16.19 -13.34 -7.30
C PRO A 586 -16.47 -13.67 -8.76
N ILE A 587 -17.17 -12.76 -9.44
CA ILE A 587 -17.39 -12.82 -10.90
C ILE A 587 -16.40 -11.93 -11.67
N ALA A 588 -15.78 -10.97 -10.97
CA ALA A 588 -14.72 -10.11 -11.50
C ALA A 588 -13.86 -9.54 -10.36
N ALA A 589 -12.66 -9.09 -10.69
CA ALA A 589 -11.79 -8.33 -9.80
C ALA A 589 -11.39 -7.02 -10.49
N ARG A 590 -11.81 -5.86 -9.99
CA ARG A 590 -11.49 -4.56 -10.63
C ARG A 590 -10.03 -4.17 -10.44
N ASP A 591 -9.47 -4.56 -9.30
CA ASP A 591 -8.10 -4.33 -8.87
C ASP A 591 -7.73 -5.44 -7.85
N ILE A 592 -6.49 -5.49 -7.35
CA ILE A 592 -6.06 -6.47 -6.34
C ILE A 592 -6.85 -6.41 -5.04
N ASP A 593 -7.47 -5.28 -4.74
CA ASP A 593 -8.17 -5.02 -3.49
C ASP A 593 -9.70 -4.97 -3.65
N THR A 594 -10.21 -5.20 -4.87
CA THR A 594 -11.61 -4.96 -5.21
C THR A 594 -12.20 -6.14 -5.99
N PHE A 595 -13.23 -6.77 -5.42
CA PHE A 595 -13.98 -7.86 -6.05
C PHE A 595 -15.41 -7.44 -6.36
N VAL A 596 -16.00 -8.09 -7.36
CA VAL A 596 -17.44 -8.01 -7.65
C VAL A 596 -18.03 -9.39 -7.45
N TYR A 597 -19.05 -9.48 -6.60
CA TYR A 597 -19.84 -10.68 -6.37
C TYR A 597 -21.22 -10.50 -6.97
N ARG A 598 -21.85 -11.63 -7.32
CA ARG A 598 -23.27 -11.68 -7.65
C ARG A 598 -23.99 -12.46 -6.56
N ILE A 599 -25.01 -11.84 -5.98
CA ILE A 599 -25.82 -12.46 -4.91
C ILE A 599 -27.31 -12.41 -5.27
N PRO A 600 -28.14 -13.31 -4.72
CA PRO A 600 -29.59 -13.22 -4.81
C PRO A 600 -30.10 -11.85 -4.36
N ALA A 601 -31.14 -11.31 -5.03
CA ALA A 601 -31.66 -9.97 -4.71
C ALA A 601 -32.22 -9.84 -3.28
N ASP A 602 -32.63 -10.94 -2.67
CA ASP A 602 -33.13 -11.04 -1.30
C ASP A 602 -32.03 -11.26 -0.24
N MET A 603 -30.78 -11.52 -0.66
CA MET A 603 -29.66 -11.67 0.23
C MET A 603 -29.08 -10.31 0.62
N ASP A 604 -28.91 -10.07 1.93
CA ASP A 604 -28.27 -8.85 2.43
C ASP A 604 -26.81 -8.74 1.95
N PRO A 605 -26.43 -7.70 1.18
CA PRO A 605 -25.05 -7.48 0.75
C PRO A 605 -24.03 -7.41 1.90
N ALA A 606 -24.47 -7.12 3.12
CA ALA A 606 -23.60 -7.04 4.31
C ALA A 606 -22.85 -8.35 4.60
N VAL A 607 -23.31 -9.52 4.10
CA VAL A 607 -22.58 -10.80 4.19
C VAL A 607 -21.20 -10.74 3.52
N LEU A 608 -20.97 -9.78 2.63
CA LEU A 608 -19.69 -9.54 1.95
C LEU A 608 -18.84 -8.44 2.64
N SER A 609 -19.22 -7.99 3.84
CA SER A 609 -18.45 -7.03 4.63
C SER A 609 -17.80 -7.71 5.84
N GLU A 610 -16.59 -7.28 6.19
CA GLU A 610 -15.98 -7.64 7.48
C GLU A 610 -16.43 -6.64 8.56
N GLU A 611 -16.72 -7.13 9.76
CA GLU A 611 -17.24 -6.31 10.89
C GLU A 611 -16.31 -5.15 11.28
N SER A 612 -15.00 -5.35 11.16
CA SER A 612 -14.01 -4.35 11.56
C SER A 612 -13.89 -3.21 10.54
N THR A 613 -13.88 -1.97 11.03
CA THR A 613 -13.63 -0.77 10.23
C THR A 613 -12.14 -0.49 9.98
N ALA A 614 -11.26 -1.36 10.47
CA ALA A 614 -9.81 -1.22 10.32
C ALA A 614 -9.37 -1.24 8.85
N ASN A 615 -8.21 -0.62 8.57
CA ASN A 615 -7.62 -0.67 7.24
C ASN A 615 -7.28 -2.12 6.84
N GLY A 616 -7.50 -2.45 5.57
CA GLY A 616 -7.32 -3.77 4.99
C GLY A 616 -8.56 -4.66 5.08
N LYS A 617 -9.62 -4.22 5.76
CA LYS A 617 -10.88 -4.96 5.87
C LYS A 617 -11.84 -4.66 4.72
N TYR A 618 -12.54 -5.68 4.25
CA TYR A 618 -13.51 -5.57 3.17
C TYR A 618 -14.81 -4.90 3.63
N ARG A 619 -15.41 -4.15 2.71
CA ARG A 619 -16.75 -3.56 2.84
C ARG A 619 -17.47 -3.57 1.50
N VAL A 620 -18.80 -3.53 1.56
CA VAL A 620 -19.61 -3.15 0.41
C VAL A 620 -19.35 -1.69 0.05
N LYS A 621 -18.97 -1.46 -1.20
CA LYS A 621 -18.72 -0.14 -1.78
C LYS A 621 -19.86 0.31 -2.68
N LYS A 622 -20.43 -0.61 -3.46
CA LYS A 622 -21.52 -0.33 -4.39
C LYS A 622 -22.37 -1.56 -4.63
N VAL A 623 -23.69 -1.38 -4.66
CA VAL A 623 -24.66 -2.39 -5.13
C VAL A 623 -25.25 -1.90 -6.44
N ARG A 624 -25.30 -2.76 -7.46
CA ARG A 624 -25.90 -2.48 -8.77
C ARG A 624 -27.03 -3.47 -8.98
N THR A 625 -28.25 -2.96 -9.00
CA THR A 625 -29.43 -3.67 -9.49
C THR A 625 -29.38 -3.67 -11.02
N GLY A 626 -29.68 -4.81 -11.65
CA GLY A 626 -29.53 -4.99 -13.09
C GLY A 626 -30.44 -4.07 -13.90
N ASP A 627 -29.90 -2.92 -14.32
CA ASP A 627 -30.31 -2.16 -15.50
C ASP A 627 -29.03 -1.78 -16.26
N HIS A 628 -28.56 -2.69 -17.12
CA HIS A 628 -27.45 -2.47 -18.06
C HIS A 628 -27.88 -2.87 -19.46
#